data_AF-A0ABD5NZL5-F1
#
_entry.id   AF-A0ABD5NZL5-F1
#
_cell.length_a   1.000
_cell.length_b   1.000
_cell.length_c   1.000
_cell.angle_alpha   90.00
_cell.angle_beta   90.00
_cell.angle_gamma   90.00
#
_symmetry.space_group_name_H-M   'P 1'
#
loop_
_entity.id
_entity.type
_entity.pdbx_description
1 polymer ?
#
loop_
_entity_poly.entity_id
_entity_poly.type
_entity_poly.pdbx_seq_one_letter_code
_entity_poly.pdbx_strand_id
1 'polypeptide(L)'
;MRTPTGLERFGVVAPTIVREPARDDQDIPICAECGYPVAKSKGPHRVEKPQLVDDNLADALEYLVTYGWRCDRHAADVVMPSHASGPDAPGMIDGWIGVQLRFADEHVRYVPIPEREVADVE
;
A
#
# COMPACT_ATOMS: atom_id res chain seq x y z
N MET A 1 -4.41 19.54 8.43
CA MET A 1 -3.01 19.43 8.85
C MET A 1 -2.98 18.58 10.10
N ARG A 2 -2.44 17.36 10.04
CA ARG A 2 -2.23 16.51 11.23
C ARG A 2 -1.06 17.11 12.02
N THR A 3 -1.27 17.37 13.30
CA THR A 3 -0.18 17.75 14.22
C THR A 3 0.69 16.50 14.42
N PRO A 4 2.01 16.55 14.21
CA PRO A 4 2.87 15.39 14.43
C PRO A 4 2.81 14.99 15.90
N THR A 5 2.44 13.74 16.18
CA THR A 5 2.29 13.21 17.55
C THR A 5 3.19 11.99 17.73
N GLY A 6 4.11 12.02 18.71
CA GLY A 6 4.99 10.89 18.99
C GLY A 6 6.40 11.04 18.40
N LEU A 7 6.91 10.01 17.72
CA LEU A 7 8.28 9.97 17.18
C LEU A 7 8.46 10.83 15.91
N GLU A 8 7.37 11.18 15.23
CA GLU A 8 7.37 12.05 14.04
C GLU A 8 8.02 13.41 14.32
N ARG A 9 7.90 13.94 15.56
CA ARG A 9 8.55 15.20 15.98
C ARG A 9 10.07 15.13 15.98
N PHE A 10 10.64 13.93 15.92
CA PHE A 10 12.07 13.67 15.81
C PHE A 10 12.46 13.23 14.38
N GLY A 11 11.59 13.44 13.38
CA GLY A 11 11.85 13.08 11.99
C GLY A 11 11.70 11.58 11.67
N VAL A 12 11.15 10.79 12.60
CA VAL A 12 10.90 9.36 12.36
C VAL A 12 9.59 9.19 11.59
N VAL A 13 9.69 8.76 10.33
CA VAL A 13 8.54 8.33 9.52
C VAL A 13 8.15 6.92 9.93
N ALA A 14 6.93 6.78 10.46
CA ALA A 14 6.35 5.48 10.79
C ALA A 14 6.09 4.69 9.49
N PRO A 15 6.40 3.38 9.46
CA PRO A 15 6.09 2.55 8.30
C PRO A 15 4.57 2.54 8.08
N THR A 16 4.15 2.56 6.82
CA THR A 16 2.74 2.38 6.46
C THR A 16 2.33 0.94 6.75
N ILE A 17 1.18 0.76 7.41
CA ILE A 17 0.64 -0.58 7.64
C ILE A 17 -0.05 -1.03 6.36
N VAL A 18 0.39 -2.16 5.78
CA VAL A 18 -0.21 -2.71 4.56
C VAL A 18 -1.05 -3.93 4.90
N ARG A 19 -2.32 -3.92 4.50
CA ARG A 19 -3.30 -4.99 4.75
C ARG A 19 -4.06 -5.37 3.49
N GLU A 20 -4.59 -6.58 3.46
CA GLU A 20 -5.55 -6.97 2.42
C GLU A 20 -6.85 -6.16 2.59
N PRO A 21 -7.49 -5.70 1.49
CA PRO A 21 -8.81 -5.10 1.58
C PRO A 21 -9.83 -6.04 2.21
N ALA A 22 -10.43 -5.64 3.32
CA ALA A 22 -11.56 -6.32 3.92
C ALA A 22 -12.88 -5.74 3.38
N ARG A 23 -13.97 -6.50 3.50
CA ARG A 23 -15.32 -6.07 3.13
C ARG A 23 -16.33 -6.41 4.21
N ASP A 24 -17.38 -5.59 4.31
CA ASP A 24 -18.54 -5.89 5.16
C ASP A 24 -19.56 -6.81 4.46
N ASP A 25 -20.70 -7.05 5.11
CA ASP A 25 -21.80 -7.89 4.62
C ASP A 25 -22.53 -7.29 3.40
N GLN A 26 -22.28 -6.03 3.07
CA GLN A 26 -22.80 -5.34 1.89
C GLN A 26 -21.75 -5.22 0.77
N ASP A 27 -20.63 -5.95 0.88
CA ASP A 27 -19.50 -5.89 -0.05
C ASP A 27 -18.78 -4.53 -0.07
N ILE A 28 -18.96 -3.66 0.94
CA ILE A 28 -18.31 -2.35 1.00
C ILE A 28 -16.87 -2.53 1.50
N PRO A 29 -15.85 -1.95 0.83
CA PRO A 29 -14.48 -1.94 1.35
C PRO A 29 -14.38 -1.26 2.71
N ILE A 30 -13.86 -1.99 3.69
CA ILE A 30 -13.62 -1.53 5.06
C ILE A 30 -12.14 -1.66 5.44
N CYS A 31 -11.71 -0.86 6.40
CA CYS A 31 -10.38 -0.98 6.97
C CYS A 31 -10.23 -2.30 7.74
N ALA A 32 -9.24 -3.10 7.39
CA ALA A 32 -8.96 -4.37 8.08
C ALA A 32 -8.56 -4.20 9.57
N GLU A 33 -8.11 -3.00 9.98
CA GLU A 33 -7.68 -2.73 11.36
C GLU A 33 -8.80 -2.23 12.27
N CYS A 34 -9.78 -1.46 11.76
CA CYS A 34 -10.83 -0.86 12.59
C CYS A 34 -12.27 -1.04 12.08
N GLY A 35 -12.46 -1.67 10.92
CA GLY A 35 -13.77 -1.87 10.29
C GLY A 35 -14.40 -0.60 9.70
N TYR A 36 -13.71 0.54 9.69
CA TYR A 36 -14.28 1.78 9.13
C TYR A 36 -14.41 1.70 7.60
N PRO A 37 -15.53 2.15 7.00
CA PRO A 37 -15.68 2.18 5.55
C PRO A 37 -14.66 3.07 4.86
N VAL A 38 -13.96 2.52 3.87
CA VAL A 38 -12.90 3.21 3.12
C VAL A 38 -13.24 3.39 1.64
N ALA A 39 -14.44 3.03 1.19
CA ALA A 39 -14.85 3.10 -0.22
C ALA A 39 -14.54 4.44 -0.92
N LYS A 40 -14.67 5.57 -0.21
CA LYS A 40 -14.40 6.92 -0.74
C LYS A 40 -12.91 7.26 -0.87
N SER A 41 -12.02 6.43 -0.32
CA SER A 41 -10.57 6.63 -0.41
C SER A 41 -9.94 6.04 -1.66
N LYS A 42 -10.71 5.30 -2.48
CA LYS A 42 -10.15 4.52 -3.59
C LYS A 42 -9.28 5.37 -4.54
N GLY A 43 -8.01 5.00 -4.70
CA GLY A 43 -7.08 5.74 -5.54
C GLY A 43 -5.62 5.31 -5.37
N PRO A 44 -4.68 6.08 -5.93
CA PRO A 44 -3.26 5.89 -5.68
C PRO A 44 -2.89 6.34 -4.26
N HIS A 45 -2.09 5.53 -3.58
CA HIS A 45 -1.63 5.76 -2.21
C HIS A 45 -0.13 5.45 -2.08
N ARG A 46 0.57 6.30 -1.34
CA ARG A 46 1.97 6.11 -0.99
C ARG A 46 2.07 5.14 0.20
N VAL A 47 3.01 4.21 0.12
CA VAL A 47 3.39 3.28 1.18
C VAL A 47 4.82 3.63 1.57
N GLU A 48 5.01 4.13 2.78
CA GLU A 48 6.32 4.44 3.36
C GLU A 48 7.01 3.17 3.85
N LYS A 49 8.28 2.98 3.49
CA LYS A 49 9.11 1.83 3.89
C LYS A 49 8.42 0.49 3.63
N PRO A 50 8.06 0.20 2.36
CA PRO A 50 7.38 -1.04 2.00
C PRO A 50 8.26 -2.26 2.29
N GLN A 51 7.64 -3.37 2.70
CA GLN A 51 8.33 -4.66 2.80
C GLN A 51 8.23 -5.40 1.47
N LEU A 52 9.17 -5.11 0.57
CA LEU A 52 9.25 -5.77 -0.73
C LEU A 52 9.93 -7.14 -0.61
N VAL A 53 9.56 -8.06 -1.51
CA VAL A 53 10.18 -9.39 -1.59
C VAL A 53 11.45 -9.38 -2.44
N ASP A 54 11.52 -8.47 -3.42
CA ASP A 54 12.71 -8.22 -4.21
C ASP A 54 13.66 -7.30 -3.42
N ASP A 55 14.83 -7.82 -3.04
CA ASP A 55 15.81 -7.08 -2.23
C ASP A 55 16.41 -5.88 -2.99
N ASN A 56 16.63 -5.99 -4.30
CA ASN A 56 17.15 -4.87 -5.10
C ASN A 56 16.15 -3.72 -5.10
N LEU A 57 14.87 -4.06 -5.24
CA LEU A 57 13.80 -3.06 -5.21
C LEU A 57 13.57 -2.50 -3.81
N ALA A 58 13.72 -3.33 -2.77
CA ALA A 58 13.66 -2.90 -1.37
C ALA A 58 14.76 -1.89 -1.04
N ASP A 59 15.97 -2.08 -1.56
CA ASP A 59 17.10 -1.18 -1.34
C ASP A 59 16.98 0.13 -2.15
N ALA A 60 16.34 0.09 -3.32
CA ALA A 60 16.18 1.24 -4.19
C ALA A 60 15.01 2.16 -3.82
N LEU A 61 13.95 1.63 -3.19
CA LEU A 61 12.72 2.37 -2.95
C LEU A 61 12.48 2.70 -1.47
N GLU A 62 12.60 3.98 -1.10
CA GLU A 62 12.20 4.45 0.24
C GLU A 62 10.67 4.43 0.45
N TYR A 63 9.92 4.54 -0.65
CA TYR A 63 8.47 4.47 -0.70
C TYR A 63 8.02 3.88 -2.04
N LEU A 64 6.77 3.44 -2.11
CA LEU A 64 6.13 3.09 -3.38
C LEU A 64 4.72 3.68 -3.47
N VAL A 65 4.20 3.80 -4.68
CA VAL A 65 2.80 4.14 -4.93
C VAL A 65 2.05 2.90 -5.38
N THR A 66 0.90 2.61 -4.76
CA THR A 66 0.01 1.52 -5.16
C THR A 66 -1.43 1.98 -5.28
N TYR A 67 -2.25 1.28 -6.06
CA TYR A 67 -3.66 1.59 -6.24
C TYR A 67 -4.54 0.76 -5.30
N GLY A 68 -5.40 1.38 -4.51
CA GLY A 68 -6.22 0.67 -3.53
C GLY A 68 -7.05 1.61 -2.68
N TRP A 69 -7.14 1.31 -1.39
CA TRP A 69 -7.83 2.12 -0.39
C TRP A 69 -6.89 2.52 0.74
N ARG A 70 -7.27 3.55 1.51
CA ARG A 70 -6.52 4.02 2.68
C ARG A 70 -7.44 4.35 3.84
N CYS A 71 -7.01 3.98 5.04
CA CYS A 71 -7.58 4.46 6.30
C CYS A 71 -6.59 5.38 7.02
N ASP A 72 -7.04 6.59 7.35
CA ASP A 72 -6.30 7.64 8.06
C ASP A 72 -6.84 7.85 9.48
N ARG A 73 -7.51 6.85 10.07
CA ARG A 73 -8.03 6.91 11.45
C ARG A 73 -7.03 6.39 12.49
N HIS A 74 -5.92 5.83 12.04
CA HIS A 74 -4.87 5.25 12.87
C HIS A 74 -3.68 6.19 13.01
N ALA A 75 -2.80 5.92 13.97
CA ALA A 75 -1.59 6.71 14.17
C ALA A 75 -0.66 6.65 12.94
N ALA A 76 -0.55 5.48 12.31
CA ALA A 76 0.05 5.30 10.99
C ALA A 76 -1.05 5.10 9.94
N ASP A 77 -0.81 5.49 8.69
CA ASP A 77 -1.75 5.20 7.61
C ASP A 77 -1.84 3.67 7.39
N VAL A 78 -3.06 3.18 7.17
CA VAL A 78 -3.32 1.80 6.76
C VAL A 78 -3.68 1.81 5.29
N VAL A 79 -2.82 1.24 4.44
CA VAL A 79 -3.07 1.11 3.00
C VAL A 79 -3.51 -0.31 2.69
N MET A 80 -4.54 -0.43 1.86
CA MET A 80 -5.10 -1.69 1.39
C MET A 80 -5.01 -1.75 -0.13
N PRO A 81 -3.91 -2.29 -0.68
CA PRO A 81 -3.70 -2.35 -2.13
C PRO A 81 -4.75 -3.22 -2.81
N SER A 82 -5.10 -2.87 -4.04
CA SER A 82 -5.86 -3.76 -4.93
C SER A 82 -5.00 -4.97 -5.28
N HIS A 83 -5.65 -6.05 -5.72
CA HIS A 83 -4.94 -7.27 -6.12
C HIS A 83 -4.47 -7.15 -7.57
N ALA A 84 -3.18 -7.39 -7.82
CA ALA A 84 -2.67 -7.66 -9.15
C ALA A 84 -2.51 -9.19 -9.29
N SER A 85 -2.98 -9.78 -10.39
CA SER A 85 -2.94 -11.25 -10.54
C SER A 85 -1.59 -11.81 -11.02
N GLY A 86 -0.55 -10.98 -11.05
CA GLY A 86 0.79 -11.34 -11.53
C GLY A 86 1.65 -10.11 -11.84
N PRO A 87 2.89 -10.30 -12.33
CA PRO A 87 3.84 -9.22 -12.63
C PRO A 87 3.36 -8.27 -13.73
N ASP A 88 2.55 -8.74 -14.68
CA ASP A 88 1.96 -7.89 -15.73
C ASP A 88 0.70 -7.14 -15.27
N ALA A 89 0.30 -7.29 -14.00
CA ALA A 89 -0.91 -6.70 -13.40
C ALA A 89 -2.16 -6.73 -14.31
N PRO A 90 -2.56 -7.90 -14.83
CA PRO A 90 -3.65 -7.98 -15.80
C PRO A 90 -4.95 -7.43 -15.21
N GLY A 91 -5.61 -6.53 -15.96
CA GLY A 91 -6.83 -5.84 -15.52
C GLY A 91 -6.59 -4.46 -14.89
N MET A 92 -5.34 -4.02 -14.76
CA MET A 92 -4.98 -2.63 -14.50
C MET A 92 -4.89 -1.84 -15.81
N ILE A 93 -4.89 -0.51 -15.70
CA ILE A 93 -4.62 0.39 -16.83
C ILE A 93 -3.17 0.22 -17.26
N ASP A 94 -2.86 0.41 -18.55
CA ASP A 94 -1.49 0.43 -19.08
C ASP A 94 -0.55 1.30 -18.23
N GLY A 95 0.70 0.85 -18.07
CA GLY A 95 1.70 1.53 -17.25
C GLY A 95 1.66 1.16 -15.76
N TRP A 96 0.99 0.07 -15.39
CA TRP A 96 1.03 -0.54 -14.06
C TRP A 96 1.59 -1.96 -14.15
N ILE A 97 2.49 -2.31 -13.22
CA ILE A 97 3.01 -3.67 -13.06
C ILE A 97 2.68 -4.22 -11.69
N GLY A 98 2.80 -5.54 -11.52
CA GLY A 98 2.63 -6.22 -10.26
C GLY A 98 3.97 -6.40 -9.55
N VAL A 99 4.06 -5.89 -8.32
CA VAL A 99 5.23 -6.09 -7.46
C VAL A 99 4.82 -6.88 -6.23
N GLN A 100 5.67 -7.82 -5.81
CA GLN A 100 5.42 -8.61 -4.62
C GLN A 100 5.72 -7.81 -3.36
N LEU A 101 4.72 -7.67 -2.51
CA LEU A 101 4.81 -6.99 -1.24
C LEU A 101 4.37 -7.93 -0.12
N ARG A 102 5.11 -7.90 1.00
CA ARG A 102 4.77 -8.60 2.24
C ARG A 102 3.89 -7.71 3.10
N PHE A 103 2.72 -8.21 3.43
CA PHE A 103 1.70 -7.50 4.19
C PHE A 103 1.95 -7.68 5.70
N ALA A 104 1.27 -6.89 6.52
CA ALA A 104 1.44 -6.93 7.98
C ALA A 104 0.93 -8.24 8.63
N ASP A 105 0.24 -9.10 7.88
CA ASP A 105 -0.15 -10.47 8.24
C ASP A 105 0.81 -11.53 7.67
N GLU A 106 1.99 -11.12 7.21
CA GLU A 106 3.04 -11.95 6.61
C GLU A 106 2.68 -12.57 5.25
N HIS A 107 1.49 -12.31 4.71
CA HIS A 107 1.12 -12.77 3.38
C HIS A 107 1.84 -11.96 2.30
N VAL A 108 2.34 -12.66 1.28
CA VAL A 108 2.95 -12.05 0.10
C VAL A 108 1.95 -12.06 -1.05
N ARG A 109 1.78 -10.92 -1.71
CA ARG A 109 0.95 -10.81 -2.91
C ARG A 109 1.45 -9.75 -3.87
N TYR A 110 1.06 -9.90 -5.12
CA TYR A 110 1.25 -8.88 -6.14
C TYR A 110 0.31 -7.71 -5.89
N VAL A 111 0.89 -6.52 -5.84
CA VAL A 111 0.18 -5.25 -5.76
C VAL A 111 0.50 -4.41 -7.00
N PRO A 112 -0.47 -3.65 -7.52
CA PRO A 112 -0.22 -2.82 -8.68
C PRO A 112 0.61 -1.60 -8.29
N ILE A 113 1.69 -1.34 -9.03
CA ILE A 113 2.58 -0.17 -8.90
C ILE A 113 2.74 0.46 -10.28
N PRO A 114 2.80 1.80 -10.42
CA PRO A 114 3.12 2.43 -11.71
C PRO A 114 4.51 2.00 -12.18
N GLU A 115 4.62 1.55 -13.43
CA GLU A 115 5.88 1.07 -14.03
C GLU A 115 7.01 2.12 -13.95
N ARG A 116 6.66 3.39 -14.06
CA ARG A 116 7.62 4.51 -13.92
C ARG A 116 8.29 4.63 -12.54
N GLU A 117 7.78 3.97 -11.50
CA GLU A 117 8.39 3.96 -10.16
C GLU A 117 9.45 2.86 -10.02
N VAL A 118 9.52 1.94 -10.98
CA VAL A 118 10.39 0.76 -10.97
C VAL A 118 11.34 0.71 -12.17
N ALA A 119 11.08 1.50 -13.22
CA ALA A 119 11.87 1.56 -14.45
C ALA A 119 13.33 2.05 -14.26
N ASP A 120 13.64 2.75 -13.17
CA ASP A 120 15.01 3.22 -12.87
C ASP A 120 15.82 2.23 -11.99
N VAL A 121 15.25 1.07 -11.67
CA VAL A 121 15.86 0.02 -10.85
C VAL A 121 16.15 -1.20 -11.74
N GLU A 122 17.09 -1.05 -12.67
CA GLU A 122 17.64 -2.13 -13.53
C GLU A 122 19.05 -2.56 -13.10
#